data_AF-A0A972EV16-F1
#
_entry.id   AF-A0A972EV16-F1
#
_cell.length_a   1.000
_cell.length_b   1.000
_cell.length_c   1.000
_cell.angle_alpha   90.00
_cell.angle_beta   90.00
_cell.angle_gamma   90.00
#
_symmetry.space_group_name_H-M   'P 1'
#
loop_
_entity.id
_entity.type
_entity.pdbx_description
1 polymer ?
#
loop_
_entity_poly.entity_id
_entity_poly.type
_entity_poly.pdbx_seq_one_letter_code
_entity_poly.pdbx_strand_id
1 'polypeptide(L)'
;MKLAIGSDHAGFELKNTLTQYLESRLIPYEDFGTFTTDSCDYPRIAEKVCKAVLSGQFDRGILICGTGIGMSISANKFAGIRAAACSEPYSAILARRHNNANVLCLGARVVASGLATLIAEGWLNASYEGERHQRRLDMITRIEQRNAIPPYVPPSDGGITPAAEPQAQNPAPGTNDIGSEQGTQPL
;
A
#
# COMPACT_ATOMS: atom_id res chain seq x y z
N MET A 1 -12.64 1.97 13.41
CA MET A 1 -11.31 1.71 12.84
C MET A 1 -11.46 1.61 11.33
N LYS A 2 -10.72 2.39 10.55
CA LYS A 2 -10.62 2.34 9.09
C LYS A 2 -9.19 1.98 8.69
N LEU A 3 -9.02 1.00 7.81
CA LEU A 3 -7.72 0.47 7.41
C LEU A 3 -7.30 0.89 6.01
N ALA A 4 -6.03 1.21 5.82
CA ALA A 4 -5.41 1.31 4.50
C ALA A 4 -4.70 -0.02 4.21
N ILE A 5 -5.01 -0.68 3.10
CA ILE A 5 -4.34 -1.93 2.71
C ILE A 5 -3.67 -1.78 1.35
N GLY A 6 -2.52 -2.42 1.16
CA GLY A 6 -1.86 -2.47 -0.14
C GLY A 6 -0.85 -3.61 -0.24
N SER A 7 -0.52 -3.99 -1.47
CA SER A 7 0.48 -5.01 -1.77
C SER A 7 1.25 -4.71 -3.04
N ASP A 8 2.45 -5.24 -3.20
CA ASP A 8 2.99 -5.42 -4.56
C ASP A 8 2.33 -6.62 -5.27
N HIS A 9 2.79 -6.89 -6.48
CA HIS A 9 2.31 -7.99 -7.31
C HIS A 9 2.45 -9.36 -6.65
N ALA A 10 3.52 -9.58 -5.88
CA ALA A 10 3.74 -10.83 -5.16
C ALA A 10 2.78 -11.01 -3.98
N GLY A 11 2.28 -9.90 -3.40
CA GLY A 11 1.33 -9.90 -2.29
C GLY A 11 -0.15 -9.88 -2.71
N PHE A 12 -0.47 -9.79 -4.00
CA PHE A 12 -1.83 -9.53 -4.50
C PHE A 12 -2.88 -10.54 -4.01
N GLU A 13 -2.61 -11.85 -4.14
CA GLU A 13 -3.57 -12.88 -3.71
C GLU A 13 -3.78 -12.90 -2.18
N LEU A 14 -2.70 -12.69 -1.42
CA LEU A 14 -2.79 -12.63 0.04
C LEU A 14 -3.56 -11.37 0.49
N LYS A 15 -3.38 -10.25 -0.21
CA LYS A 15 -4.16 -9.03 0.01
C LYS A 15 -5.64 -9.28 -0.19
N ASN A 16 -6.03 -9.93 -1.30
CA ASN A 16 -7.42 -10.24 -1.61
C ASN A 16 -8.04 -11.18 -0.55
N THR A 17 -7.27 -12.13 -0.05
CA THR A 17 -7.70 -12.98 1.07
C THR A 17 -7.97 -12.15 2.33
N LEU A 18 -7.09 -11.22 2.66
CA LEU A 18 -7.27 -10.37 3.83
C LEU A 18 -8.41 -9.36 3.66
N THR A 19 -8.64 -8.80 2.47
CA THR A 19 -9.79 -7.93 2.23
C THR A 19 -11.10 -8.69 2.42
N GLN A 20 -11.21 -9.94 1.94
CA GLN A 20 -12.38 -10.79 2.22
C GLN A 20 -12.60 -11.02 3.73
N TYR A 21 -11.51 -11.23 4.49
CA TYR A 21 -11.61 -11.30 5.94
C TYR A 21 -12.12 -9.99 6.54
N LEU A 22 -11.58 -8.83 6.12
CA LEU A 22 -12.02 -7.52 6.61
C LEU A 22 -13.50 -7.26 6.29
N GLU A 23 -13.96 -7.60 5.08
CA GLU A 23 -15.37 -7.56 4.67
C GLU A 23 -16.24 -8.43 5.59
N SER A 24 -15.85 -9.68 5.82
CA SER A 24 -16.58 -10.62 6.69
C SER A 24 -16.72 -10.13 8.14
N ARG A 25 -15.80 -9.27 8.58
CA ARG A 25 -15.78 -8.66 9.92
C ARG A 25 -16.37 -7.25 9.95
N LEU A 26 -16.89 -6.75 8.83
CA LEU A 26 -17.42 -5.39 8.66
C LEU A 26 -16.40 -4.31 9.09
N ILE A 27 -15.12 -4.55 8.83
CA ILE A 27 -14.04 -3.59 9.11
C ILE A 27 -13.85 -2.72 7.86
N PRO A 28 -14.13 -1.39 7.94
CA PRO A 28 -13.93 -0.50 6.80
C PRO A 28 -12.46 -0.45 6.36
N TYR A 29 -12.21 -0.54 5.06
CA TYR A 29 -10.88 -0.39 4.49
C TYR A 29 -10.90 0.30 3.13
N GLU A 30 -9.72 0.72 2.68
CA GLU A 30 -9.47 1.15 1.30
C GLU A 30 -8.19 0.49 0.79
N ASP A 31 -8.25 0.02 -0.46
CA ASP A 31 -7.17 -0.68 -1.14
C ASP A 31 -6.37 0.28 -2.02
N PHE A 32 -5.09 0.48 -1.67
CA PHE A 32 -4.16 1.39 -2.35
C PHE A 32 -3.37 0.71 -3.48
N GLY A 33 -3.79 -0.49 -3.87
CA GLY A 33 -3.21 -1.31 -4.92
C GLY A 33 -2.12 -2.24 -4.40
N THR A 34 -1.46 -3.00 -5.27
CA THR A 34 -1.72 -3.13 -6.71
C THR A 34 -3.06 -3.82 -6.97
N PHE A 35 -3.66 -3.60 -8.14
CA PHE A 35 -4.95 -4.17 -8.52
C PHE A 35 -4.84 -5.31 -9.54
N THR A 36 -3.60 -5.62 -9.97
CA THR A 36 -3.28 -6.69 -10.91
C THR A 36 -2.05 -7.45 -10.43
N THR A 37 -1.78 -8.60 -11.04
CA THR A 37 -0.57 -9.40 -10.81
C THR A 37 0.63 -8.91 -11.62
N ASP A 38 0.50 -7.80 -12.35
CA ASP A 38 1.58 -7.22 -13.13
C ASP A 38 2.68 -6.68 -12.21
N SER A 39 3.93 -6.85 -12.65
CA SER A 39 5.10 -6.40 -11.90
C SER A 39 4.99 -4.93 -11.51
N CYS A 40 5.28 -4.65 -10.24
CA CYS A 40 5.25 -3.30 -9.69
C CYS A 40 6.16 -3.18 -8.46
N ASP A 41 6.57 -1.94 -8.18
CA ASP A 41 7.51 -1.62 -7.11
C ASP A 41 6.79 -1.35 -5.78
N TYR A 42 7.04 -2.20 -4.79
CA TYR A 42 6.47 -2.11 -3.45
C TYR A 42 6.65 -0.74 -2.76
N PRO A 43 7.75 0.04 -2.94
CA PRO A 43 7.91 1.32 -2.23
C PRO A 43 6.82 2.34 -2.58
N ARG A 44 6.33 2.35 -3.83
CA ARG A 44 5.28 3.29 -4.28
C ARG A 44 3.95 3.03 -3.55
N ILE A 45 3.69 1.77 -3.23
CA ILE A 45 2.45 1.33 -2.58
C ILE A 45 2.56 1.54 -1.07
N ALA A 46 3.72 1.22 -0.49
CA ALA A 46 4.05 1.55 0.89
C ALA A 46 3.87 3.06 1.16
N GLU A 47 4.36 3.92 0.26
CA GLU A 47 4.21 5.37 0.36
C GLU A 47 2.74 5.81 0.43
N LYS A 48 1.88 5.30 -0.46
CA LYS A 48 0.45 5.63 -0.47
C LYS A 48 -0.22 5.28 0.86
N VAL A 49 -0.03 4.05 1.34
CA VAL A 49 -0.60 3.57 2.61
C VAL A 49 -0.05 4.38 3.79
N CYS A 50 1.26 4.64 3.83
CA CYS A 50 1.88 5.40 4.91
C CYS A 50 1.37 6.84 4.98
N LYS A 51 1.27 7.52 3.83
CA LYS A 51 0.69 8.88 3.76
C LYS A 51 -0.77 8.89 4.21
N ALA A 52 -1.55 7.89 3.82
CA ALA A 52 -2.95 7.76 4.22
C ALA A 52 -3.09 7.61 5.74
N VAL A 53 -2.27 6.74 6.37
CA VAL A 53 -2.24 6.56 7.84
C VAL A 53 -1.75 7.83 8.55
N LEU A 54 -0.67 8.45 8.08
CA LEU A 54 -0.12 9.67 8.69
C LEU A 54 -1.04 10.88 8.56
N SER A 55 -1.88 10.93 7.53
CA SER A 55 -2.87 12.00 7.37
C SER A 55 -4.02 11.93 8.39
N GLY A 56 -4.15 10.81 9.12
CA GLY A 56 -5.27 10.57 10.04
C GLY A 56 -6.57 10.14 9.36
N GLN A 57 -6.60 10.02 8.02
CA GLN A 57 -7.74 9.48 7.28
C GLN A 57 -7.96 7.98 7.54
N PHE A 58 -6.90 7.28 7.96
CA PHE A 58 -6.91 5.85 8.29
C PHE A 58 -6.23 5.63 9.64
N ASP A 59 -6.79 4.74 10.44
CA ASP A 59 -6.29 4.46 11.78
C ASP A 59 -5.00 3.64 11.73
N ARG A 60 -4.93 2.68 10.80
CA ARG A 60 -3.80 1.75 10.65
C ARG A 60 -3.67 1.23 9.22
N GLY A 61 -2.51 0.64 8.90
CA GLY A 61 -2.19 0.09 7.59
C GLY A 61 -1.84 -1.41 7.58
N ILE A 62 -2.12 -2.09 6.48
CA ILE A 62 -1.62 -3.45 6.18
C ILE A 62 -0.87 -3.39 4.85
N LEU A 63 0.37 -3.87 4.81
CA LEU A 63 1.20 -3.91 3.62
C LEU A 63 1.69 -5.33 3.34
N ILE A 64 1.71 -5.73 2.08
CA ILE A 64 2.04 -7.11 1.71
C ILE A 64 3.02 -7.13 0.54
N CYS A 65 4.08 -7.92 0.65
CA CYS A 65 4.90 -8.27 -0.51
C CYS A 65 5.31 -9.73 -0.44
N GLY A 66 6.29 -10.15 -1.25
CA GLY A 66 6.81 -11.52 -1.21
C GLY A 66 7.20 -11.97 0.21
N THR A 67 8.02 -11.19 0.93
CA THR A 67 8.50 -11.54 2.29
C THR A 67 7.97 -10.64 3.40
N GLY A 68 7.30 -9.53 3.07
CA GLY A 68 6.92 -8.47 4.00
C GLY A 68 8.08 -7.55 4.43
N ILE A 69 9.33 -7.96 4.19
CA ILE A 69 10.54 -7.23 4.63
C ILE A 69 10.67 -5.90 3.88
N GLY A 70 10.58 -5.92 2.54
CA GLY A 70 10.72 -4.70 1.71
C GLY A 70 9.65 -3.64 2.02
N MET A 71 8.41 -4.10 2.25
CA MET A 71 7.32 -3.22 2.69
C MET A 71 7.63 -2.57 4.04
N SER A 72 8.07 -3.36 5.02
CA SER A 72 8.42 -2.84 6.35
C SER A 72 9.59 -1.84 6.28
N ILE A 73 10.63 -2.14 5.51
CA ILE A 73 11.78 -1.24 5.33
C ILE A 73 11.33 0.09 4.72
N SER A 74 10.48 0.04 3.69
CA SER A 74 9.98 1.24 3.00
C SER A 74 9.05 2.06 3.89
N ALA A 75 8.10 1.40 4.55
CA ALA A 75 7.12 2.04 5.42
C ALA A 75 7.79 2.75 6.61
N ASN A 76 8.81 2.14 7.22
CA ASN A 76 9.57 2.75 8.31
C ASN A 76 10.47 3.93 7.88
N LYS A 77 10.48 4.32 6.59
CA LYS A 77 11.10 5.59 6.14
C LYS A 77 10.20 6.81 6.35
N PHE A 78 8.93 6.59 6.63
CA PHE A 78 7.98 7.66 6.89
C PHE A 78 7.94 7.96 8.39
N ALA A 79 8.38 9.16 8.78
CA ALA A 79 8.39 9.58 10.18
C ALA A 79 6.99 9.41 10.82
N GLY A 80 6.92 8.79 11.99
CA GLY A 80 5.66 8.45 12.66
C GLY A 80 5.04 7.09 12.27
N ILE A 81 5.52 6.43 11.21
CA ILE A 81 5.16 5.04 10.92
C ILE A 81 6.03 4.09 11.75
N ARG A 82 5.38 3.08 12.32
CA ARG A 82 5.99 1.93 13.00
C ARG A 82 5.43 0.69 12.34
N ALA A 83 6.12 0.23 11.31
CA ALA A 83 5.77 -0.94 10.53
C ALA A 83 6.46 -2.19 11.08
N ALA A 84 5.69 -3.26 11.32
CA ALA A 84 6.21 -4.54 11.81
C ALA A 84 5.98 -5.64 10.78
N ALA A 85 7.06 -6.29 10.32
CA ALA A 85 6.97 -7.49 9.51
C ALA A 85 6.76 -8.69 10.44
N CYS A 86 5.62 -9.38 10.31
CA CYS A 86 5.27 -10.50 11.19
C CYS A 86 4.94 -11.74 10.36
N SER A 87 5.41 -12.89 10.81
CA SER A 87 5.15 -14.19 10.18
C SER A 87 4.33 -15.13 11.07
N GLU A 88 3.93 -14.66 12.24
CA GLU A 88 3.12 -15.42 13.20
C GLU A 88 2.35 -14.47 14.17
N PRO A 89 1.26 -14.94 14.82
CA PRO A 89 0.35 -14.07 15.56
C PRO A 89 0.93 -13.41 16.83
N TYR A 90 1.82 -14.08 17.55
CA TYR A 90 2.40 -13.58 18.80
C TYR A 90 3.14 -12.26 18.60
N SER A 91 4.05 -12.20 17.62
CA SER A 91 4.79 -10.98 17.29
C SER A 91 3.88 -9.89 16.74
N ALA A 92 2.83 -10.23 16.00
CA ALA A 92 1.83 -9.27 15.54
C ALA A 92 1.06 -8.64 16.71
N ILE A 93 0.59 -9.45 17.65
CA ILE A 93 -0.06 -9.00 18.89
C ILE A 93 0.89 -8.09 19.67
N LEU A 94 2.15 -8.52 19.87
CA LEU A 94 3.13 -7.73 20.62
C LEU A 94 3.57 -6.46 19.89
N ALA A 95 3.69 -6.48 18.57
CA ALA A 95 3.97 -5.28 17.79
C ALA A 95 2.89 -4.21 18.04
N ARG A 96 1.62 -4.62 18.16
CA ARG A 96 0.56 -3.68 18.53
C ARG A 96 0.63 -3.26 20.00
N ARG A 97 0.71 -4.22 20.93
CA ARG A 97 0.68 -3.98 22.38
C ARG A 97 1.87 -3.16 22.88
N HIS A 98 3.08 -3.52 22.43
CA HIS A 98 4.34 -2.98 22.93
C HIS A 98 4.93 -1.87 22.05
N ASN A 99 4.68 -1.90 20.74
CA ASN A 99 5.29 -0.94 19.82
C ASN A 99 4.28 0.06 19.25
N ASN A 100 3.00 -0.06 19.62
CA ASN A 100 1.91 0.73 19.03
C ASN A 100 2.02 0.73 17.50
N ALA A 101 2.39 -0.42 16.90
CA ALA A 101 2.60 -0.52 15.47
C ALA A 101 1.31 -0.11 14.76
N ASN A 102 1.43 0.86 13.85
CA ASN A 102 0.34 1.41 13.06
C ASN A 102 0.35 0.87 11.63
N VAL A 103 1.37 0.09 11.25
CA VAL A 103 1.40 -0.68 10.01
C VAL A 103 1.83 -2.12 10.28
N LEU A 104 1.07 -3.08 9.77
CA LEU A 104 1.44 -4.51 9.74
C LEU A 104 1.97 -4.86 8.36
N CYS A 105 3.09 -5.58 8.29
CA CYS A 105 3.65 -6.09 7.04
C CYS A 105 3.65 -7.62 7.00
N LEU A 106 3.20 -8.20 5.90
CA LEU A 106 3.08 -9.64 5.71
C LEU A 106 3.81 -10.12 4.44
N GLY A 107 4.28 -11.37 4.46
CA GLY A 107 4.98 -12.01 3.36
C GLY A 107 4.15 -13.12 2.70
N ALA A 108 3.69 -12.90 1.48
CA ALA A 108 2.87 -13.86 0.74
C ALA A 108 3.60 -15.15 0.34
N ARG A 109 4.94 -15.13 0.27
CA ARG A 109 5.79 -16.32 0.04
C ARG A 109 6.21 -17.01 1.34
N VAL A 110 5.86 -16.43 2.49
CA VAL A 110 6.33 -16.87 3.82
C VAL A 110 5.17 -17.41 4.65
N VAL A 111 3.99 -16.79 4.53
CA VAL A 111 2.82 -17.06 5.37
C VAL A 111 1.67 -17.53 4.49
N ALA A 112 1.10 -18.69 4.82
CA ALA A 112 -0.12 -19.18 4.19
C ALA A 112 -1.34 -18.32 4.58
N SER A 113 -2.35 -18.22 3.70
CA SER A 113 -3.51 -17.34 3.87
C SER A 113 -4.24 -17.50 5.21
N GLY A 114 -4.50 -18.74 5.64
CA GLY A 114 -5.14 -19.00 6.93
C GLY A 114 -4.34 -18.46 8.12
N LEU A 115 -3.01 -18.61 8.10
CA LEU A 115 -2.14 -18.05 9.13
C LEU A 115 -2.08 -16.52 9.04
N ALA A 116 -2.02 -15.95 7.83
CA ALA A 116 -2.02 -14.50 7.65
C ALA A 116 -3.27 -13.84 8.23
N THR A 117 -4.44 -14.47 8.09
CA THR A 117 -5.68 -14.01 8.73
C THR A 117 -5.55 -14.01 10.26
N LEU A 118 -4.99 -15.05 10.86
CA LEU A 118 -4.76 -15.10 12.32
C LEU A 118 -3.76 -14.02 12.79
N ILE A 119 -2.74 -13.74 11.99
CA ILE A 119 -1.78 -12.66 12.28
C ILE A 119 -2.48 -11.30 12.25
N ALA A 120 -3.24 -11.03 11.18
CA ALA A 120 -4.00 -9.79 11.03
C ALA A 120 -5.03 -9.63 12.15
N GLU A 121 -5.79 -10.66 12.47
CA GLU A 121 -6.74 -10.69 13.58
C GLU A 121 -6.08 -10.35 14.91
N GLY A 122 -4.98 -11.03 15.24
CA GLY A 122 -4.25 -10.80 16.48
C GLY A 122 -3.76 -9.35 16.61
N TRP A 123 -3.23 -8.78 15.52
CA TRP A 123 -2.78 -7.39 15.50
C TRP A 123 -3.94 -6.38 15.57
N LEU A 124 -5.06 -6.64 14.88
CA LEU A 124 -6.23 -5.75 14.87
C LEU A 124 -6.89 -5.69 16.25
N ASN A 125 -7.07 -6.85 16.89
CA ASN A 125 -7.74 -6.98 18.19
C ASN A 125 -6.85 -6.55 19.37
N ALA A 126 -5.53 -6.45 19.17
CA ALA A 126 -4.62 -6.01 20.20
C ALA A 126 -4.77 -4.50 20.51
N SER A 127 -4.76 -4.17 21.81
CA SER A 127 -4.76 -2.80 22.32
C SER A 127 -3.37 -2.39 22.77
N TYR A 128 -3.00 -1.13 22.54
CA TYR A 128 -1.70 -0.62 22.98
C TYR A 128 -1.66 -0.51 24.51
N GLU A 129 -0.60 -1.00 25.15
CA GLU A 129 -0.50 -1.10 26.61
C GLU A 129 0.09 0.15 27.28
N GLY A 130 0.72 1.07 26.53
CA GLY A 130 1.24 2.31 27.10
C GLY A 130 2.37 2.14 28.13
N GLU A 131 2.43 3.06 29.08
CA GLU A 131 3.39 3.06 30.21
C GLU A 131 4.86 2.92 29.79
N ARG A 132 5.54 1.84 30.22
CA ARG A 132 6.94 1.55 29.91
C ARG A 132 7.21 1.47 28.41
N HIS A 133 6.18 1.14 27.62
CA HIS A 133 6.27 1.08 26.17
C HIS A 133 6.30 2.48 25.57
N GLN A 134 5.55 3.44 26.13
CA GLN A 134 5.53 4.82 25.63
C GLN A 134 6.91 5.46 25.73
N ARG A 135 7.61 5.26 26.86
CA ARG A 135 9.00 5.73 27.02
C ARG A 135 9.91 5.29 25.88
N ARG A 136 9.78 4.03 25.41
CA ARG A 136 10.59 3.48 24.31
C ARG A 136 10.14 4.04 22.96
N LEU A 137 8.85 4.29 22.76
CA LEU A 137 8.36 4.98 21.58
C LEU A 137 8.88 6.41 21.50
N ASP A 138 8.90 7.15 22.61
CA ASP A 138 9.45 8.51 22.65
C ASP A 138 10.95 8.51 22.31
N MET A 139 11.69 7.46 22.71
CA MET A 139 13.09 7.27 22.30
C MET A 139 13.22 7.03 20.80
N ILE A 140 12.36 6.21 20.21
CA ILE A 140 12.33 5.98 18.75
C ILE A 140 12.01 7.29 18.01
N THR A 141 11.00 8.04 18.46
CA THR A 141 10.67 9.34 17.88
C THR A 141 11.83 10.33 17.97
N ARG A 142 12.57 10.37 19.09
CA ARG A 142 13.78 11.19 19.19
C ARG A 142 14.87 10.76 18.21
N ILE A 143 15.03 9.46 17.96
CA ILE A 143 15.97 8.94 16.95
C ILE A 143 15.54 9.37 15.55
N GLU A 144 14.26 9.25 15.21
CA GLU A 144 13.69 9.71 13.93
C GLU A 144 13.94 11.20 13.71
N GLN A 145 13.63 12.04 14.70
CA GLN A 145 13.81 13.49 14.60
C GLN A 145 15.28 13.90 14.44
N ARG A 146 16.19 13.27 15.20
CA ARG A 146 17.63 13.57 15.13
C ARG A 146 18.24 13.16 13.79
N ASN A 147 17.73 12.09 13.18
CA ASN A 147 18.22 11.56 11.92
C ASN A 147 17.39 12.01 10.71
N ALA A 148 16.48 12.97 10.89
CA ALA A 148 15.66 13.49 9.79
C ALA A 148 16.57 14.10 8.72
N ILE A 149 16.60 13.48 7.54
CA ILE A 149 17.36 13.97 6.40
C ILE A 149 16.49 15.06 5.74
N PRO A 150 17.05 16.24 5.41
CA PRO A 150 16.35 17.25 4.62
C PRO A 150 15.80 16.63 3.32
N PRO A 151 14.71 17.17 2.75
CA PRO A 151 14.18 16.69 1.48
C PRO A 151 15.29 16.62 0.44
N TYR A 152 15.42 15.47 -0.23
CA TYR A 152 16.34 15.35 -1.35
C TYR A 152 15.87 16.31 -2.44
N VAL A 153 16.67 17.34 -2.68
CA VAL A 153 16.53 18.21 -3.84
C VAL A 153 17.40 17.56 -4.91
N PRO A 154 16.82 16.90 -5.94
CA PRO A 154 17.63 16.45 -7.06
C PRO A 154 18.39 17.66 -7.62
N PRO A 155 19.64 17.47 -8.09
CA PRO A 155 20.31 18.50 -8.87
C PRO A 155 19.32 18.98 -9.94
N SER A 156 19.17 20.30 -10.11
CA SER A 156 18.40 20.82 -11.23
C SER A 156 19.01 20.22 -12.49
N ASP A 157 18.30 19.30 -13.14
CA ASP A 157 18.73 18.75 -14.42
C ASP A 157 19.00 19.96 -15.30
N GLY A 158 20.28 20.19 -15.62
CA GLY A 158 20.69 21.29 -16.47
C GLY A 158 20.02 21.14 -17.82
N GLY A 159 18.85 21.77 -17.98
CA GLY A 159 18.10 21.88 -19.23
C GLY A 159 17.96 20.57 -20.01
N ILE A 160 17.23 19.59 -19.47
CA ILE A 160 16.53 18.64 -20.34
C ILE A 160 15.04 18.83 -20.09
N THR A 161 14.43 19.65 -20.93
CA THR A 161 12.96 19.63 -21.10
C THR A 161 12.53 18.19 -21.33
N PRO A 162 11.49 17.68 -20.64
CA PRO A 162 10.92 16.39 -20.98
C PRO A 162 10.58 16.39 -22.46
N ALA A 163 11.08 15.40 -23.22
CA ALA A 163 10.57 15.16 -24.55
C ALA A 163 9.06 15.03 -24.44
N ALA A 164 8.32 15.85 -25.20
CA ALA A 164 6.88 15.81 -25.23
C ALA A 164 6.42 14.35 -25.40
N GLU A 165 5.54 13.89 -24.53
CA GLU A 165 4.85 12.61 -24.73
C GLU A 165 4.30 12.60 -26.17
N PRO A 166 4.52 11.53 -26.95
CA PRO A 166 3.87 11.44 -28.25
C PRO A 166 2.36 11.49 -28.01
N GLN A 167 1.74 12.60 -28.41
CA GLN A 167 0.30 12.73 -28.40
C GLN A 167 -0.26 11.54 -29.17
N ALA A 168 -1.09 10.74 -28.49
CA ALA A 168 -1.89 9.74 -29.15
C ALA A 168 -2.65 10.45 -30.28
N GLN A 169 -2.31 10.12 -31.52
CA GLN A 169 -3.10 10.55 -32.67
C GLN A 169 -4.49 9.93 -32.48
N ASN A 170 -5.45 10.75 -32.07
CA ASN A 170 -6.85 10.38 -32.17
C ASN A 170 -7.10 10.06 -33.65
N PRO A 171 -7.65 8.87 -33.99
CA PRO A 171 -8.07 8.61 -35.35
C PRO A 171 -9.09 9.68 -35.75
N ALA A 172 -8.89 10.25 -36.94
CA ALA A 172 -9.74 11.30 -37.48
C ALA A 172 -11.21 10.89 -37.43
N PRO A 173 -12.13 11.81 -37.08
CA PRO A 173 -13.56 11.52 -37.15
C PRO A 173 -13.92 11.18 -38.59
N GLY A 174 -14.42 9.96 -38.80
CA GLY A 174 -14.94 9.50 -40.07
C GLY A 174 -16.00 10.48 -40.58
N THR A 175 -15.82 10.93 -41.82
CA THR A 175 -16.84 11.66 -42.56
C THR A 175 -18.01 10.72 -42.78
N ASN A 176 -19.10 10.92 -42.05
CA ASN A 176 -20.40 10.40 -42.43
C ASN A 176 -20.86 11.15 -43.68
N ASP A 177 -20.59 10.55 -44.83
CA ASP A 177 -21.19 10.98 -46.09
C ASP A 177 -22.53 10.24 -46.23
N ILE A 178 -23.62 10.98 -45.93
CA ILE A 178 -24.99 10.55 -46.22
C ILE A 178 -25.33 11.16 -47.58
N GLY A 179 -25.20 10.35 -48.63
CA GLY A 179 -25.55 10.71 -50.00
C GLY A 179 -26.25 9.54 -50.67
N SER A 180 -27.55 9.70 -50.89
CA SER A 180 -28.53 8.80 -51.50
C SER A 180 -28.23 8.43 -52.95
N GLU A 181 -28.60 7.21 -53.36
CA GLU A 181 -29.60 6.88 -54.41
C GLU A 181 -29.33 5.55 -55.16
N GLN A 182 -30.42 4.75 -55.28
CA GLN A 182 -30.88 3.98 -56.45
C GLN A 182 -29.82 3.10 -57.19
N GLY A 183 -29.91 1.77 -57.28
CA GLY A 183 -31.04 0.94 -57.67
C GLY A 183 -30.53 -0.17 -58.63
N THR A 184 -31.30 -1.24 -58.78
CA THR A 184 -31.23 -2.35 -59.77
C THR A 184 -30.25 -3.52 -59.56
N GLN A 185 -30.84 -4.67 -59.16
CA GLN A 185 -30.49 -6.06 -59.55
C GLN A 185 -30.68 -6.28 -61.08
N PRO A 186 -30.46 -7.48 -61.68
CA PRO A 186 -29.64 -8.65 -61.33
C PRO A 186 -28.79 -9.20 -62.52
N LEU A 187 -27.90 -10.16 -62.25
CA LEU A 187 -27.87 -11.53 -62.82
C LEU A 187 -26.77 -12.36 -62.14
#